data_AF-A0A3D4ZXZ2-F1
#
_entry.id   AF-A0A3D4ZXZ2-F1
#
_cell.length_a   1.000
_cell.length_b   1.000
_cell.length_c   1.000
_cell.angle_alpha   90.00
_cell.angle_beta   90.00
_cell.angle_gamma   90.00
#
_symmetry.space_group_name_H-M   'P 1'
#
loop_
_entity.id
_entity.type
_entity.pdbx_description
1 polymer ?
#
loop_
_entity_poly.entity_id
_entity_poly.type
_entity_poly.pdbx_seq_one_letter_code
_entity_poly.pdbx_strand_id
1 'polypeptide(L)'
;MQRGLRAGPAECGADSRGGGGVVSGRRQPAALALLLAVGAFTLSGCYNRSQRLYQRAEVFLARGESYLAAEQYRRLVVDDPRSPLADDALYKLAYLFREDFADPQKAIATYRMLADQHPDSPYADDALLWVSYIQARELGDAEAVRATLETIRERFPDEPRTQARAHLNLVETLFSAHRYDAAMEEAELLESSYPEQTRQAATAALIRARAGETRLADKGERRKLFEAVIAKYPDSYAATVAKSAVGLMYFDEKGEDEKRQQEELRAAARHIPGIGPFTATGNSRRRCLGVLRALLAHHGVEIDEQTALALSGAAFDFFYKSEDPAVSGRLFIRNPQMLVAETLGLAANEWSAPSAESSFDALGQAIKHSRPVMLHHSQPEATWVIAVGIRPAEDQITYIVPNGRGPVTCGRSTFMSRWGSESVLGLGPRYQFSISGRKHTPTAAELLEDTLRTAASAMAPRTVSGVPSGIDAYRALERDLLAQPAGNRDKVVAWAKNQLPELRRCRQAARAFLQQRAAALGGARSQNLLEAARVYGDIDQELATLAGAIERAARGGERSTDPAGQEQPGAEAAAHDADRGSDTSENAAGEAEQWTRAARQLAFVMELEQQVGRLMQSAISN
;
A
#
# COMPACT_ATOMS: atom_id res chain seq x y z
N MET A 1 5.36 -53.14 -24.08
CA MET A 1 5.79 -53.81 -22.84
C MET A 1 4.56 -54.44 -22.19
N GLN A 2 4.71 -55.66 -21.69
CA GLN A 2 3.67 -56.61 -21.30
C GLN A 2 2.99 -56.32 -19.93
N ARG A 3 1.77 -56.89 -19.81
CA ARG A 3 1.12 -57.54 -18.62
C ARG A 3 0.43 -56.68 -17.55
N GLY A 4 -0.80 -57.13 -17.21
CA GLY A 4 -1.14 -57.44 -15.81
C GLY A 4 -2.60 -57.21 -15.37
N LEU A 5 -3.46 -58.22 -15.51
CA LEU A 5 -4.75 -58.36 -14.81
C LEU A 5 -4.58 -58.52 -13.29
N ARG A 6 -5.52 -58.00 -12.49
CA ARG A 6 -6.14 -58.72 -11.35
C ARG A 6 -7.40 -58.03 -10.81
N ALA A 7 -8.30 -58.85 -10.27
CA ALA A 7 -9.71 -58.58 -9.99
C ALA A 7 -10.04 -58.46 -8.49
N GLY A 8 -11.05 -57.62 -8.18
CA GLY A 8 -12.12 -57.70 -7.15
C GLY A 8 -11.76 -57.84 -5.65
N PRO A 9 -12.77 -57.79 -4.74
CA PRO A 9 -14.17 -57.31 -4.87
C PRO A 9 -14.60 -56.32 -3.76
N ALA A 10 -15.79 -55.74 -3.92
CA ALA A 10 -16.49 -54.91 -2.92
C ALA A 10 -17.76 -55.64 -2.45
N GLU A 11 -18.00 -55.64 -1.14
CA GLU A 11 -19.22 -56.12 -0.50
C GLU A 11 -19.93 -54.99 0.26
N CYS A 12 -21.26 -55.17 0.35
CA CYS A 12 -22.20 -54.67 1.35
C CYS A 12 -22.67 -53.21 1.32
N GLY A 13 -23.98 -53.06 1.09
CA GLY A 13 -24.85 -52.81 2.24
C GLY A 13 -26.03 -51.84 2.08
N ALA A 14 -27.14 -52.40 1.61
CA ALA A 14 -28.52 -52.18 2.07
C ALA A 14 -29.20 -50.81 1.86
N ASP A 15 -30.18 -50.86 0.95
CA ASP A 15 -31.32 -49.95 0.84
C ASP A 15 -32.58 -50.57 1.47
N SER A 16 -33.49 -49.70 1.91
CA SER A 16 -34.60 -50.02 2.82
C SER A 16 -35.92 -50.45 2.16
N ARG A 17 -36.55 -51.44 2.81
CA ARG A 17 -38.00 -51.64 3.10
C ARG A 17 -39.04 -51.34 2.01
N GLY A 18 -39.84 -52.37 1.70
CA GLY A 18 -41.28 -52.20 1.45
C GLY A 18 -41.93 -53.37 0.71
N GLY A 19 -42.91 -54.02 1.34
CA GLY A 19 -43.95 -54.79 0.63
C GLY A 19 -43.91 -56.31 0.79
N GLY A 20 -44.46 -56.83 1.89
CA GLY A 20 -44.83 -58.23 2.04
C GLY A 20 -46.34 -58.41 1.94
N GLY A 21 -46.78 -59.46 1.25
CA GLY A 21 -48.19 -59.87 1.21
C GLY A 21 -48.49 -60.89 0.11
N VAL A 22 -48.14 -62.15 0.34
CA VAL A 22 -48.52 -63.31 -0.49
C VAL A 22 -49.73 -64.00 0.13
N VAL A 23 -50.74 -64.36 -0.67
CA VAL A 23 -51.73 -65.38 -0.31
C VAL A 23 -52.01 -66.33 -1.49
N SER A 24 -51.71 -67.60 -1.22
CA SER A 24 -52.36 -68.85 -1.67
C SER A 24 -52.24 -69.35 -3.13
N GLY A 25 -52.02 -70.67 -3.24
CA GLY A 25 -52.37 -71.45 -4.44
C GLY A 25 -51.52 -72.70 -4.66
N ARG A 26 -51.87 -73.83 -4.02
CA ARG A 26 -51.30 -75.18 -4.28
C ARG A 26 -51.74 -75.72 -5.65
N ARG A 27 -50.85 -76.41 -6.38
CA ARG A 27 -50.92 -77.83 -6.84
C ARG A 27 -50.17 -78.11 -8.15
N GLN A 28 -49.11 -78.91 -8.01
CA GLN A 28 -48.57 -80.00 -8.87
C GLN A 28 -47.96 -79.74 -10.28
N PRO A 29 -46.93 -80.55 -10.64
CA PRO A 29 -46.09 -80.40 -11.84
C PRO A 29 -46.53 -81.33 -12.99
N ALA A 30 -45.89 -81.21 -14.15
CA ALA A 30 -45.97 -82.11 -15.32
C ALA A 30 -47.24 -82.00 -16.18
N ALA A 31 -47.30 -80.98 -17.05
CA ALA A 31 -48.16 -81.01 -18.25
C ALA A 31 -47.68 -80.08 -19.38
N LEU A 32 -46.80 -79.11 -19.13
CA LEU A 32 -46.39 -78.13 -20.15
C LEU A 32 -45.23 -78.57 -21.05
N ALA A 33 -44.62 -79.74 -20.79
CA ALA A 33 -43.57 -80.31 -21.65
C ALA A 33 -44.12 -81.06 -22.88
N LEU A 34 -45.45 -81.23 -22.99
CA LEU A 34 -46.08 -82.01 -24.07
C LEU A 34 -46.90 -81.16 -25.07
N LEU A 35 -46.99 -79.84 -24.88
CA LEU A 35 -47.51 -78.90 -25.88
C LEU A 35 -46.39 -78.20 -26.68
N LEU A 36 -45.15 -78.69 -26.54
CA LEU A 36 -44.00 -78.33 -27.37
C LEU A 36 -43.79 -79.28 -28.58
N ALA A 37 -44.64 -80.29 -28.78
CA ALA A 37 -44.36 -81.34 -29.76
C ALA A 37 -45.33 -81.43 -30.97
N VAL A 38 -46.44 -80.68 -31.00
CA VAL A 38 -47.41 -80.74 -32.12
C VAL A 38 -47.88 -79.36 -32.62
N GLY A 39 -47.51 -78.26 -31.94
CA GLY A 39 -47.95 -76.90 -32.29
C GLY A 39 -46.91 -75.97 -32.97
N ALA A 40 -45.63 -76.36 -33.07
CA ALA A 40 -44.56 -75.47 -33.56
C ALA A 40 -43.85 -75.97 -34.84
N PHE A 41 -44.40 -76.99 -35.50
CA PHE A 41 -43.94 -77.43 -36.84
C PHE A 41 -44.67 -76.73 -37.99
N THR A 42 -45.30 -75.58 -37.72
CA THR A 42 -45.96 -74.71 -38.73
C THR A 42 -45.40 -73.28 -38.78
N LEU A 43 -44.19 -73.03 -38.26
CA LEU A 43 -43.46 -71.77 -38.46
C LEU A 43 -42.06 -71.97 -39.07
N SER A 44 -41.89 -72.96 -39.95
CA SER A 44 -40.97 -72.78 -41.09
C SER A 44 -41.64 -71.85 -42.09
N GLY A 45 -41.90 -70.62 -41.65
CA GLY A 45 -42.44 -69.57 -42.48
C GLY A 45 -41.48 -69.34 -43.63
N CYS A 46 -41.99 -69.38 -44.85
CA CYS A 46 -41.25 -68.95 -46.02
C CYS A 46 -40.73 -67.54 -45.75
N TYR A 47 -39.41 -67.39 -45.48
CA TYR A 47 -38.82 -66.07 -45.42
C TYR A 47 -39.14 -65.37 -46.73
N ASN A 48 -39.89 -64.27 -46.65
CA ASN A 48 -40.12 -63.45 -47.83
C ASN A 48 -38.75 -62.99 -48.38
N ARG A 49 -38.66 -62.68 -49.67
CA ARG A 49 -37.37 -62.37 -50.34
C ARG A 49 -36.55 -61.33 -49.57
N SER A 50 -37.23 -60.34 -49.00
CA SER A 50 -36.68 -59.19 -48.29
C SER A 50 -36.08 -59.59 -46.95
N GLN A 51 -36.74 -60.46 -46.17
CA GLN A 51 -36.14 -61.05 -44.96
C GLN A 51 -34.86 -61.83 -45.26
N ARG A 52 -34.81 -62.60 -46.36
CA ARG A 52 -33.58 -63.33 -46.75
C ARG A 52 -32.45 -62.39 -47.14
N LEU A 53 -32.75 -61.31 -47.87
CA LEU A 53 -31.76 -60.31 -48.24
C LEU A 53 -31.22 -59.59 -47.01
N TYR A 54 -32.11 -59.18 -46.09
CA TYR A 54 -31.73 -58.53 -44.84
C TYR A 54 -30.84 -59.42 -43.97
N GLN A 55 -31.27 -60.65 -43.68
CA GLN A 55 -30.49 -61.59 -42.87
C GLN A 55 -29.11 -61.89 -43.47
N ARG A 56 -29.03 -62.00 -44.80
CA ARG A 56 -27.74 -62.19 -45.48
C ARG A 56 -26.84 -60.96 -45.31
N ALA A 57 -27.41 -59.75 -45.40
CA ALA A 57 -26.69 -58.52 -45.14
C ALA A 57 -26.15 -58.48 -43.70
N GLU A 58 -26.97 -58.85 -42.71
CA GLU A 58 -26.54 -58.95 -41.30
C GLU A 58 -25.40 -59.94 -41.09
N VAL A 59 -25.45 -61.12 -41.74
CA VAL A 59 -24.38 -62.12 -41.63
C VAL A 59 -23.08 -61.60 -42.24
N PHE A 60 -23.14 -60.90 -43.36
CA PHE A 60 -21.95 -60.26 -43.95
C PHE A 60 -21.41 -59.15 -43.05
N LEU A 61 -22.29 -58.32 -42.49
CA LEU A 61 -21.90 -57.25 -41.58
C LEU A 61 -21.23 -57.78 -40.32
N ALA A 62 -21.77 -58.86 -39.73
CA ALA A 62 -21.20 -59.53 -38.57
C ALA A 62 -19.80 -60.13 -38.83
N ARG A 63 -19.44 -60.37 -40.10
CA ARG A 63 -18.12 -60.84 -40.52
C ARG A 63 -17.16 -59.71 -40.92
N GLY A 64 -17.63 -58.45 -40.88
CA GLY A 64 -16.86 -57.30 -41.37
C GLY A 64 -16.81 -57.20 -42.90
N GLU A 65 -17.67 -57.94 -43.62
CA GLU A 65 -17.74 -57.93 -45.09
C GLU A 65 -18.68 -56.82 -45.58
N SER A 66 -18.33 -55.57 -45.27
CA SER A 66 -19.20 -54.38 -45.43
C SER A 66 -19.69 -54.15 -46.86
N TYR A 67 -18.86 -54.41 -47.87
CA TYR A 67 -19.26 -54.28 -49.28
C TYR A 67 -20.38 -55.27 -49.66
N LEU A 68 -20.25 -56.51 -49.22
CA LEU A 68 -21.26 -57.55 -49.48
C LEU A 68 -22.55 -57.27 -48.70
N ALA A 69 -22.44 -56.79 -47.46
CA ALA A 69 -23.58 -56.34 -46.67
C ALA A 69 -24.33 -55.18 -47.37
N ALA A 70 -23.61 -54.15 -47.80
CA ALA A 70 -24.17 -53.01 -48.53
C ALA A 70 -24.87 -53.43 -49.83
N GLU A 71 -24.30 -54.37 -50.58
CA GLU A 71 -24.95 -54.92 -51.78
C GLU A 71 -26.29 -55.58 -51.43
N GLN A 72 -26.35 -56.33 -50.33
CA GLN A 72 -27.59 -57.01 -49.92
C GLN A 72 -28.66 -56.05 -49.41
N TYR A 73 -28.29 -55.05 -48.60
CA TYR A 73 -29.24 -53.99 -48.20
C TYR A 73 -29.75 -53.22 -49.41
N ARG A 74 -28.87 -52.80 -50.33
CA ARG A 74 -29.26 -52.11 -51.56
C ARG A 74 -30.22 -52.94 -52.39
N ARG A 75 -29.95 -54.24 -52.56
CA ARG A 75 -30.86 -55.15 -53.28
C ARG A 75 -32.22 -55.23 -52.62
N LEU A 76 -32.29 -55.27 -51.29
CA LEU A 76 -33.57 -55.27 -50.57
C LEU A 76 -34.40 -54.03 -50.92
N VAL A 77 -33.78 -52.85 -50.83
CA VAL A 77 -34.45 -51.58 -51.08
C VAL A 77 -34.90 -51.43 -52.53
N VAL A 78 -34.12 -51.93 -53.50
CA VAL A 78 -34.48 -51.88 -54.93
C VAL A 78 -35.54 -52.92 -55.28
N ASP A 79 -35.41 -54.14 -54.77
CA ASP A 79 -36.29 -55.27 -55.13
C ASP A 79 -37.63 -55.22 -54.39
N ASP A 80 -37.67 -54.67 -53.17
CA ASP A 80 -38.87 -54.55 -52.33
C ASP A 80 -38.87 -53.25 -51.49
N PRO A 81 -39.06 -52.07 -52.12
CA PRO A 81 -39.03 -50.78 -51.44
C PRO A 81 -40.19 -50.56 -50.46
N ARG A 82 -41.21 -51.41 -50.42
CA ARG A 82 -42.32 -51.33 -49.43
C ARG A 82 -42.17 -52.36 -48.32
N SER A 83 -41.04 -53.06 -48.26
CA SER A 83 -40.80 -54.05 -47.23
C SER A 83 -40.81 -53.41 -45.84
N PRO A 84 -41.34 -54.11 -44.81
CA PRO A 84 -41.16 -53.70 -43.41
C PRO A 84 -39.70 -53.69 -42.94
N LEU A 85 -38.74 -54.11 -43.78
CA LEU A 85 -37.29 -54.08 -43.52
C LEU A 85 -36.54 -53.08 -44.40
N ALA A 86 -37.26 -52.33 -45.25
CA ALA A 86 -36.64 -51.42 -46.21
C ALA A 86 -36.00 -50.21 -45.52
N ASP A 87 -36.64 -49.67 -44.49
CA ASP A 87 -36.11 -48.59 -43.66
C ASP A 87 -34.91 -49.04 -42.82
N ASP A 88 -34.96 -50.21 -42.17
CA ASP A 88 -33.81 -50.80 -41.48
C ASP A 88 -32.62 -51.00 -42.43
N ALA A 89 -32.88 -51.49 -43.65
CA ALA A 89 -31.85 -51.72 -44.66
C ALA A 89 -31.26 -50.39 -45.15
N LEU A 90 -32.08 -49.37 -45.36
CA LEU A 90 -31.63 -48.02 -45.72
C LEU A 90 -30.77 -47.40 -44.61
N TYR A 91 -31.18 -47.54 -43.36
CA TYR A 91 -30.45 -46.99 -42.22
C TYR A 91 -29.05 -47.63 -42.10
N LYS A 92 -28.99 -48.96 -42.19
CA LYS A 92 -27.72 -49.70 -42.15
C LYS A 92 -26.85 -49.41 -43.38
N LEU A 93 -27.44 -49.30 -44.56
CA LEU A 93 -26.70 -48.95 -45.77
C LEU A 93 -26.10 -47.54 -45.66
N ALA A 94 -26.86 -46.56 -45.17
CA ALA A 94 -26.38 -45.20 -44.96
C ALA A 94 -25.27 -45.14 -43.89
N TYR A 95 -25.39 -45.94 -42.83
CA TYR A 95 -24.34 -46.12 -41.82
C TYR A 95 -23.05 -46.65 -42.44
N LEU A 96 -23.13 -47.68 -43.30
CA LEU A 96 -21.95 -48.23 -43.99
C LEU A 96 -21.30 -47.19 -44.91
N PHE A 97 -22.09 -46.37 -45.61
CA PHE A 97 -21.54 -45.27 -46.40
C PHE A 97 -20.81 -44.25 -45.54
N ARG A 98 -21.31 -43.95 -44.34
CA ARG A 98 -20.70 -42.97 -43.43
C ARG A 98 -19.43 -43.50 -42.77
N GLU A 99 -19.47 -44.71 -42.21
CA GLU A 99 -18.40 -45.24 -41.34
C GLU A 99 -17.38 -46.09 -42.11
N ASP A 100 -17.84 -47.03 -42.94
CA ASP A 100 -16.95 -48.04 -43.54
C ASP A 100 -16.40 -47.56 -44.89
N PHE A 101 -17.19 -46.79 -45.64
CA PHE A 101 -16.80 -46.30 -46.96
C PHE A 101 -16.35 -44.84 -46.97
N ALA A 102 -16.56 -44.10 -45.88
CA ALA A 102 -16.26 -42.67 -45.77
C ALA A 102 -16.77 -41.85 -46.98
N ASP A 103 -17.98 -42.16 -47.44
CA ASP A 103 -18.65 -41.51 -48.58
C ASP A 103 -19.83 -40.66 -48.06
N PRO A 104 -19.58 -39.40 -47.65
CA PRO A 104 -20.60 -38.56 -47.01
C PRO A 104 -21.76 -38.24 -47.96
N GLN A 105 -21.51 -38.14 -49.26
CA GLN A 105 -22.57 -37.85 -50.24
C GLN A 105 -23.52 -39.02 -50.39
N LYS A 106 -23.00 -40.25 -50.51
CA LYS A 106 -23.86 -41.45 -50.55
C LYS A 106 -24.58 -41.69 -49.23
N ALA A 107 -23.92 -41.43 -48.10
CA ALA A 107 -24.57 -41.51 -46.78
C ALA A 107 -25.75 -40.53 -46.68
N ILE A 108 -25.55 -39.26 -47.01
CA ILE A 108 -26.61 -38.23 -47.03
C ILE A 108 -27.75 -38.64 -47.97
N ALA A 109 -27.43 -39.07 -49.19
CA ALA A 109 -28.44 -39.48 -50.16
C ALA A 109 -29.27 -40.67 -49.65
N THR A 110 -28.64 -41.63 -48.97
CA THR A 110 -29.31 -42.83 -48.46
C THR A 110 -30.15 -42.51 -47.22
N TYR A 111 -29.66 -41.68 -46.29
CA TYR A 111 -30.45 -41.22 -45.14
C TYR A 111 -31.64 -40.35 -45.55
N ARG A 112 -31.48 -39.46 -46.55
CA ARG A 112 -32.61 -38.71 -47.13
C ARG A 112 -33.62 -39.63 -47.79
N MET A 113 -33.15 -40.64 -48.53
CA MET A 113 -34.03 -41.65 -49.13
C MET A 113 -34.86 -42.40 -48.08
N LEU A 114 -34.27 -42.74 -46.93
CA LEU A 114 -35.01 -43.29 -45.79
C LEU A 114 -36.10 -42.33 -45.34
N ALA A 115 -35.74 -41.09 -45.03
CA ALA A 115 -36.69 -40.11 -44.54
C ALA A 115 -37.82 -39.86 -45.56
N ASP A 116 -37.52 -39.76 -46.86
CA ASP A 116 -38.50 -39.39 -47.88
C ASP A 116 -39.42 -40.55 -48.29
N GLN A 117 -38.89 -41.77 -48.38
CA GLN A 117 -39.66 -42.95 -48.80
C GLN A 117 -40.37 -43.65 -47.64
N HIS A 118 -39.86 -43.50 -46.43
CA HIS A 118 -40.40 -44.11 -45.20
C HIS A 118 -40.62 -43.05 -44.11
N PRO A 119 -41.54 -42.08 -44.32
CA PRO A 119 -41.74 -40.97 -43.40
C PRO A 119 -42.22 -41.39 -42.00
N ASP A 120 -42.92 -42.52 -41.89
CA ASP A 120 -43.41 -43.08 -40.61
C ASP A 120 -42.38 -44.00 -39.92
N SER A 121 -41.17 -44.14 -40.49
CA SER A 121 -40.12 -44.99 -39.91
C SER A 121 -39.66 -44.43 -38.56
N PRO A 122 -39.41 -45.30 -37.56
CA PRO A 122 -38.80 -44.86 -36.30
C PRO A 122 -37.38 -44.31 -36.45
N TYR A 123 -36.78 -44.40 -37.65
CA TYR A 123 -35.46 -43.85 -37.96
C TYR A 123 -35.51 -42.56 -38.78
N ALA A 124 -36.70 -42.07 -39.17
CA ALA A 124 -36.81 -40.96 -40.12
C ALA A 124 -36.24 -39.64 -39.58
N ASP A 125 -36.47 -39.35 -38.30
CA ASP A 125 -35.95 -38.14 -37.63
C ASP A 125 -34.44 -38.24 -37.38
N ASP A 126 -33.96 -39.39 -36.89
CA ASP A 126 -32.54 -39.65 -36.67
C ASP A 126 -31.75 -39.67 -38.00
N ALA A 127 -32.34 -40.16 -39.09
CA ALA A 127 -31.75 -40.12 -40.42
C ALA A 127 -31.51 -38.67 -40.89
N LEU A 128 -32.48 -37.77 -40.73
CA LEU A 128 -32.28 -36.35 -41.04
C LEU A 128 -31.28 -35.68 -40.09
N LEU A 129 -31.22 -36.12 -38.84
CA LEU A 129 -30.21 -35.64 -37.92
C LEU A 129 -28.78 -36.10 -38.31
N TRP A 130 -28.62 -37.32 -38.82
CA TRP A 130 -27.37 -37.79 -39.42
C TRP A 130 -27.00 -36.97 -40.66
N VAL A 131 -27.97 -36.62 -41.51
CA VAL A 131 -27.73 -35.72 -42.65
C VAL A 131 -27.18 -34.38 -42.17
N SER A 132 -27.83 -33.74 -41.18
CA SER A 132 -27.36 -32.49 -40.57
C SER A 132 -25.96 -32.63 -39.99
N TYR A 133 -25.68 -33.73 -39.28
CA TYR A 133 -24.37 -34.02 -38.69
C TYR A 133 -23.27 -34.17 -39.76
N ILE A 134 -23.52 -34.94 -40.82
CA ILE A 134 -22.54 -35.13 -41.90
C ILE A 134 -22.28 -33.81 -42.62
N GLN A 135 -23.33 -33.03 -42.90
CA GLN A 135 -23.18 -31.70 -43.51
C GLN A 135 -22.36 -30.75 -42.64
N ALA A 136 -22.54 -30.78 -41.33
CA ALA A 136 -21.77 -29.96 -40.40
C ALA A 136 -20.31 -30.40 -40.27
N ARG A 137 -20.07 -31.70 -40.07
CA ARG A 137 -18.76 -32.24 -39.69
C ARG A 137 -17.86 -32.56 -40.87
N GLU A 138 -18.42 -33.12 -41.94
CA GLU A 138 -17.67 -33.58 -43.11
C GLU A 138 -17.64 -32.55 -44.23
N LEU A 139 -18.72 -31.76 -44.38
CA LEU A 139 -18.84 -30.79 -45.47
C LEU A 139 -18.64 -29.33 -45.01
N GLY A 140 -18.85 -29.02 -43.73
CA GLY A 140 -18.79 -27.65 -43.20
C GLY A 140 -19.81 -26.70 -43.83
N ASP A 141 -20.88 -27.22 -44.42
CA ASP A 141 -21.84 -26.45 -45.21
C ASP A 141 -23.02 -25.98 -44.34
N ALA A 142 -22.89 -24.78 -43.77
CA ALA A 142 -23.91 -24.19 -42.89
C ALA A 142 -25.27 -24.01 -43.57
N GLU A 143 -25.30 -23.70 -44.87
CA GLU A 143 -26.56 -23.49 -45.59
C GLU A 143 -27.28 -24.83 -45.81
N ALA A 144 -26.52 -25.90 -46.12
CA ALA A 144 -27.06 -27.24 -46.22
C ALA A 144 -27.57 -27.76 -44.86
N VAL A 145 -26.87 -27.46 -43.76
CA VAL A 145 -27.32 -27.80 -42.39
C VAL A 145 -28.62 -27.06 -42.05
N ARG A 146 -28.71 -25.77 -42.40
CA ARG A 146 -29.91 -24.94 -42.19
C ARG A 146 -31.13 -25.51 -42.93
N ALA A 147 -30.98 -25.84 -44.21
CA ALA A 147 -32.06 -26.45 -45.00
C ALA A 147 -32.53 -27.79 -44.39
N THR A 148 -31.60 -28.61 -43.90
CA THR A 148 -31.95 -29.86 -43.20
C THR A 148 -32.66 -29.60 -41.86
N LEU A 149 -32.23 -28.59 -41.10
CA LEU A 149 -32.90 -28.17 -39.86
C LEU A 149 -34.35 -27.70 -40.12
N GLU A 150 -34.58 -26.92 -41.17
CA GLU A 150 -35.93 -26.49 -41.59
C GLU A 150 -36.79 -27.72 -41.93
N THR A 151 -36.25 -28.67 -42.68
CA THR A 151 -36.94 -29.93 -42.99
C THR A 151 -37.30 -30.72 -41.72
N ILE A 152 -36.41 -30.78 -40.73
CA ILE A 152 -36.68 -31.44 -39.45
C ILE A 152 -37.81 -30.72 -38.69
N ARG A 153 -37.82 -29.39 -38.65
CA ARG A 153 -38.86 -28.59 -37.98
C ARG A 153 -40.23 -28.77 -38.62
N GLU A 154 -40.29 -28.85 -39.95
CA GLU A 154 -41.53 -29.04 -40.70
C GLU A 154 -42.10 -30.45 -40.51
N ARG A 155 -41.23 -31.47 -40.58
CA ARG A 155 -41.66 -32.88 -40.56
C ARG A 155 -41.85 -33.44 -39.16
N PHE A 156 -41.08 -32.94 -38.19
CA PHE A 156 -41.07 -33.44 -36.81
C PHE A 156 -41.26 -32.26 -35.83
N PRO A 157 -42.40 -31.54 -35.89
CA PRO A 157 -42.66 -30.37 -35.05
C PRO A 157 -42.68 -30.72 -33.55
N ASP A 158 -43.08 -31.94 -33.20
CA ASP A 158 -43.22 -32.42 -31.83
C ASP A 158 -41.94 -33.05 -31.24
N GLU A 159 -40.80 -32.98 -31.95
CA GLU A 159 -39.51 -33.55 -31.53
C GLU A 159 -38.45 -32.47 -31.23
N PRO A 160 -38.61 -31.69 -30.12
CA PRO A 160 -37.72 -30.57 -29.81
C PRO A 160 -36.27 -31.00 -29.54
N ARG A 161 -36.05 -32.25 -29.11
CA ARG A 161 -34.71 -32.80 -28.89
C ARG A 161 -33.94 -32.96 -30.20
N THR A 162 -34.61 -33.45 -31.25
CA THR A 162 -34.00 -33.63 -32.58
C THR A 162 -33.75 -32.28 -33.24
N GLN A 163 -34.71 -31.36 -33.14
CA GLN A 163 -34.57 -29.99 -33.62
C GLN A 163 -33.39 -29.26 -32.95
N ALA A 164 -33.27 -29.31 -31.61
CA ALA A 164 -32.18 -28.66 -30.88
C ALA A 164 -30.80 -29.24 -31.23
N ARG A 165 -30.69 -30.56 -31.49
CA ARG A 165 -29.43 -31.19 -31.93
C ARG A 165 -29.04 -30.71 -33.33
N ALA A 166 -29.97 -30.67 -34.28
CA ALA A 166 -29.71 -30.16 -35.62
C ALA A 166 -29.40 -28.66 -35.62
N HIS A 167 -30.06 -27.88 -34.76
CA HIS A 167 -29.78 -26.44 -34.62
C HIS A 167 -28.40 -26.20 -34.01
N LEU A 168 -27.98 -27.02 -33.05
CA LEU A 168 -26.62 -26.93 -32.51
C LEU A 168 -25.57 -27.23 -33.59
N ASN A 169 -25.80 -28.21 -34.47
CA ASN A 169 -24.90 -28.47 -35.61
C ASN A 169 -24.73 -27.21 -36.48
N LEU A 170 -25.80 -26.44 -36.71
CA LEU A 170 -25.73 -25.18 -37.46
C LEU A 170 -24.86 -24.14 -36.73
N VAL A 171 -25.10 -23.95 -35.42
CA VAL A 171 -24.32 -23.02 -34.58
C VAL A 171 -22.83 -23.39 -34.59
N GLU A 172 -22.51 -24.67 -34.41
CA GLU A 172 -21.14 -25.18 -34.45
C GLU A 172 -20.50 -24.96 -35.83
N THR A 173 -21.22 -25.23 -36.91
CA THR A 173 -20.71 -25.04 -38.29
C THR A 173 -20.42 -23.57 -38.57
N LEU A 174 -21.32 -22.66 -38.18
CA LEU A 174 -21.11 -21.21 -38.33
C LEU A 174 -19.91 -20.72 -37.52
N PHE A 175 -19.75 -21.21 -36.29
CA PHE A 175 -18.62 -20.88 -35.44
C PHE A 175 -17.29 -21.37 -36.04
N SER A 176 -17.24 -22.62 -36.51
CA SER A 176 -16.08 -23.20 -37.19
C SER A 176 -15.75 -22.53 -38.51
N ALA A 177 -16.76 -21.99 -39.22
CA ALA A 177 -16.58 -21.19 -40.43
C ALA A 177 -16.18 -19.72 -40.15
N HIS A 178 -15.87 -19.37 -38.89
CA HIS A 178 -15.56 -18.00 -38.44
C HIS A 178 -16.67 -16.97 -38.72
N ARG A 179 -17.91 -17.41 -38.99
CA ARG A 179 -19.10 -16.56 -39.15
C ARG A 179 -19.66 -16.23 -37.77
N TYR A 180 -18.86 -15.54 -36.95
CA TYR A 180 -19.14 -15.33 -35.52
C TYR A 180 -20.45 -14.57 -35.25
N ASP A 181 -20.77 -13.55 -36.03
CA ASP A 181 -22.03 -12.80 -35.89
C ASP A 181 -23.24 -13.73 -36.06
N ALA A 182 -23.28 -14.49 -37.16
CA ALA A 182 -24.34 -15.47 -37.42
C ALA A 182 -24.35 -16.61 -36.38
N ALA A 183 -23.19 -17.07 -35.91
CA ALA A 183 -23.11 -18.09 -34.87
C ALA A 183 -23.71 -17.59 -33.54
N MET A 184 -23.48 -16.33 -33.18
CA MET A 184 -24.07 -15.72 -31.98
C MET A 184 -25.59 -15.58 -32.08
N GLU A 185 -26.09 -15.13 -33.23
CA GLU A 185 -27.53 -15.01 -33.50
C GLU A 185 -28.22 -16.37 -33.44
N GLU A 186 -27.68 -17.39 -34.12
CA GLU A 186 -28.26 -18.73 -34.09
C GLU A 186 -28.15 -19.40 -32.73
N ALA A 187 -27.08 -19.15 -31.98
CA ALA A 187 -26.93 -19.66 -30.63
C ALA A 187 -28.00 -19.06 -29.69
N GLU A 188 -28.24 -17.76 -29.79
CA GLU A 188 -29.29 -17.08 -29.03
C GLU A 188 -30.70 -17.57 -29.42
N LEU A 189 -30.92 -17.82 -30.72
CA LEU A 189 -32.17 -18.40 -31.20
C LEU A 189 -32.37 -19.81 -30.64
N LEU A 190 -31.33 -20.63 -30.59
CA LEU A 190 -31.37 -21.98 -30.02
C LEU A 190 -31.71 -21.91 -28.52
N GLU A 191 -31.04 -21.04 -27.77
CA GLU A 191 -31.27 -20.86 -26.34
C GLU A 191 -32.70 -20.43 -26.00
N SER A 192 -33.33 -19.61 -26.85
CA SER A 192 -34.69 -19.10 -26.65
C SER A 192 -35.76 -20.08 -27.15
N SER A 193 -35.49 -20.82 -28.23
CA SER A 193 -36.43 -21.77 -28.82
C SER A 193 -36.45 -23.11 -28.09
N TYR A 194 -35.34 -23.51 -27.48
CA TYR A 194 -35.16 -24.84 -26.85
C TYR A 194 -34.60 -24.76 -25.42
N PRO A 195 -35.22 -24.00 -24.49
CA PRO A 195 -34.69 -23.79 -23.15
C PRO A 195 -34.61 -25.08 -22.31
N GLU A 196 -35.54 -26.02 -22.52
CA GLU A 196 -35.59 -27.31 -21.83
C GLU A 196 -34.51 -28.29 -22.30
N GLN A 197 -33.92 -28.06 -23.48
CA GLN A 197 -32.82 -28.85 -24.01
C GLN A 197 -31.49 -28.32 -23.45
N THR A 198 -31.35 -28.40 -22.12
CA THR A 198 -30.28 -27.75 -21.34
C THR A 198 -28.88 -28.02 -21.88
N ARG A 199 -28.61 -29.25 -22.37
CA ARG A 199 -27.29 -29.60 -22.93
C ARG A 199 -26.98 -28.80 -24.18
N GLN A 200 -27.92 -28.72 -25.13
CA GLN A 200 -27.76 -28.01 -26.39
C GLN A 200 -27.73 -26.51 -26.15
N ALA A 201 -28.66 -26.00 -25.34
CA ALA A 201 -28.74 -24.59 -24.98
C ALA A 201 -27.47 -24.10 -24.25
N ALA A 202 -26.93 -24.89 -23.30
CA ALA A 202 -25.68 -24.56 -22.62
C ALA A 202 -24.47 -24.54 -23.58
N THR A 203 -24.43 -25.48 -24.53
CA THR A 203 -23.35 -25.54 -25.54
C THR A 203 -23.43 -24.36 -26.49
N ALA A 204 -24.63 -24.01 -26.96
CA ALA A 204 -24.87 -22.83 -27.78
C ALA A 204 -24.48 -21.53 -27.05
N ALA A 205 -24.88 -21.39 -25.78
CA ALA A 205 -24.51 -20.24 -24.95
C ALA A 205 -22.98 -20.09 -24.79
N LEU A 206 -22.25 -21.21 -24.64
CA LEU A 206 -20.79 -21.20 -24.63
C LEU A 206 -20.20 -20.77 -25.97
N ILE A 207 -20.74 -21.27 -27.08
CA ILE A 207 -20.30 -20.87 -28.43
C ILE A 207 -20.56 -19.37 -28.65
N ARG A 208 -21.71 -18.85 -28.21
CA ARG A 208 -22.02 -17.42 -28.23
C ARG A 208 -20.99 -16.60 -27.45
N ALA A 209 -20.64 -17.04 -26.24
CA ALA A 209 -19.63 -16.37 -25.42
C ALA A 209 -18.24 -16.36 -26.07
N ARG A 210 -17.81 -17.51 -26.65
CA ARG A 210 -16.54 -17.62 -27.38
C ARG A 210 -16.50 -16.79 -28.67
N ALA A 211 -17.60 -16.74 -29.41
CA ALA A 211 -17.71 -15.87 -30.59
C ALA A 211 -17.59 -14.40 -30.19
N GLY A 212 -18.18 -14.04 -29.05
CA GLY A 212 -18.05 -12.73 -28.43
C GLY A 212 -16.61 -12.34 -28.11
N GLU A 213 -15.70 -13.29 -27.79
CA GLU A 213 -14.29 -13.00 -27.53
C GLU A 213 -13.59 -12.31 -28.70
N THR A 214 -13.94 -12.70 -29.92
CA THR A 214 -13.39 -12.16 -31.16
C THR A 214 -14.13 -10.90 -31.59
N ARG A 215 -15.45 -10.86 -31.38
CA ARG A 215 -16.30 -9.82 -31.97
C ARG A 215 -16.49 -8.58 -31.11
N LEU A 216 -16.51 -8.75 -29.79
CA LEU A 216 -16.77 -7.68 -28.84
C LEU A 216 -15.44 -7.07 -28.37
N ALA A 217 -15.29 -5.76 -28.54
CA ALA A 217 -14.12 -5.04 -28.04
C ALA A 217 -14.16 -4.90 -26.51
N ASP A 218 -15.36 -4.69 -25.94
CA ASP A 218 -15.54 -4.46 -24.52
C ASP A 218 -15.33 -5.75 -23.71
N LYS A 219 -14.34 -5.75 -22.81
CA LYS A 219 -14.05 -6.89 -21.92
C LYS A 219 -15.23 -7.20 -20.98
N GLY A 220 -15.99 -6.18 -20.56
CA GLY A 220 -17.14 -6.32 -19.69
C GLY A 220 -18.30 -7.06 -20.36
N GLU A 221 -18.64 -6.70 -21.60
CA GLU A 221 -19.66 -7.38 -22.39
C GLU A 221 -19.29 -8.85 -22.67
N ARG A 222 -18.02 -9.12 -22.99
CA ARG A 222 -17.52 -10.50 -23.15
C ARG A 222 -17.70 -11.33 -21.88
N ARG A 223 -17.32 -10.77 -20.73
CA ARG A 223 -17.46 -11.43 -19.44
C ARG A 223 -18.92 -11.74 -19.11
N LYS A 224 -19.84 -10.81 -19.39
CA LYS A 224 -21.29 -11.01 -19.17
C LYS A 224 -21.82 -12.24 -19.91
N LEU A 225 -21.33 -12.51 -21.13
CA LEU A 225 -21.73 -13.70 -21.88
C LEU A 225 -21.29 -14.98 -21.16
N PHE A 226 -20.05 -15.06 -20.68
CA PHE A 226 -19.58 -16.23 -19.91
C PHE A 226 -20.29 -16.34 -18.54
N GLU A 227 -20.51 -15.23 -17.85
CA GLU A 227 -21.25 -15.22 -16.58
C GLU A 227 -22.70 -15.69 -16.76
N ALA A 228 -23.35 -15.32 -17.87
CA ALA A 228 -24.68 -15.82 -18.21
C ALA A 228 -24.71 -17.33 -18.40
N VAL A 229 -23.67 -17.92 -19.03
CA VAL A 229 -23.53 -19.39 -19.14
C VAL A 229 -23.46 -20.03 -17.76
N ILE A 230 -22.68 -19.46 -16.84
CA ILE A 230 -22.51 -19.96 -15.47
C ILE A 230 -23.82 -19.87 -14.68
N ALA A 231 -24.52 -18.75 -14.78
CA ALA A 231 -25.74 -18.49 -14.03
C ALA A 231 -26.91 -19.35 -14.51
N LYS A 232 -27.06 -19.52 -15.83
CA LYS A 232 -28.20 -20.22 -16.45
C LYS A 232 -27.98 -21.73 -16.51
N TYR A 233 -26.73 -22.20 -16.59
CA TYR A 233 -26.39 -23.61 -16.78
C TYR A 233 -25.30 -24.12 -15.80
N PRO A 234 -25.45 -23.92 -14.48
CA PRO A 234 -24.37 -24.06 -13.49
C PRO A 234 -23.72 -25.45 -13.44
N ASP A 235 -24.48 -26.51 -13.71
CA ASP A 235 -24.04 -27.92 -13.65
C ASP A 235 -23.61 -28.50 -15.01
N SER A 236 -23.39 -27.64 -16.01
CA SER A 236 -23.00 -28.04 -17.36
C SER A 236 -21.48 -28.00 -17.57
N TYR A 237 -20.99 -28.78 -18.54
CA TYR A 237 -19.61 -28.64 -19.03
C TYR A 237 -19.32 -27.22 -19.54
N ALA A 238 -20.33 -26.57 -20.13
CA ALA A 238 -20.24 -25.19 -20.59
C ALA A 238 -19.94 -24.21 -19.45
N ALA A 239 -20.57 -24.36 -18.29
CA ALA A 239 -20.29 -23.54 -17.12
C ALA A 239 -18.87 -23.77 -16.57
N THR A 240 -18.34 -25.00 -16.61
CA THR A 240 -16.95 -25.28 -16.21
C THR A 240 -15.95 -24.53 -17.09
N VAL A 241 -16.16 -24.55 -18.41
CA VAL A 241 -15.34 -23.80 -19.36
C VAL A 241 -15.49 -22.29 -19.14
N ALA A 242 -16.72 -21.80 -18.97
CA ALA A 242 -17.00 -20.39 -18.74
C ALA A 242 -16.34 -19.86 -17.44
N LYS A 243 -16.38 -20.64 -16.34
CA LYS A 243 -15.69 -20.32 -15.09
C LYS A 243 -14.18 -20.14 -15.31
N SER A 244 -13.58 -21.00 -16.13
CA SER A 244 -12.15 -20.93 -16.45
C SER A 244 -11.82 -19.66 -17.26
N ALA A 245 -12.64 -19.33 -18.27
CA ALA A 245 -12.48 -18.12 -19.07
C ALA A 245 -12.63 -16.84 -18.22
N VAL A 246 -13.67 -16.77 -17.38
CA VAL A 246 -13.88 -15.65 -16.45
C VAL A 246 -12.70 -15.52 -15.47
N GLY A 247 -12.18 -16.64 -14.94
CA GLY A 247 -11.02 -16.64 -14.07
C GLY A 247 -9.76 -16.04 -14.73
N LEU A 248 -9.49 -16.38 -15.99
CA LEU A 248 -8.40 -15.79 -16.77
C LEU A 248 -8.61 -14.29 -17.01
N MET A 249 -9.83 -13.87 -17.33
CA MET A 249 -10.16 -12.45 -17.52
C MET A 249 -9.89 -11.63 -16.24
N TYR A 250 -10.29 -12.13 -15.06
CA TYR A 250 -9.99 -11.48 -13.79
C TYR A 250 -8.49 -11.44 -13.48
N PHE A 251 -7.75 -12.49 -13.83
CA PHE A 251 -6.29 -12.52 -13.63
C PHE A 251 -5.60 -11.44 -14.48
N ASP A 252 -5.98 -11.30 -15.75
CA ASP A 252 -5.42 -10.30 -16.65
C ASP A 252 -5.75 -8.87 -16.19
N GLU A 253 -6.99 -8.62 -15.78
CA GLU A 253 -7.40 -7.31 -15.24
C GLU A 253 -6.63 -6.94 -13.98
N LYS A 254 -6.47 -7.90 -13.06
CA LYS A 254 -5.67 -7.67 -11.85
C LYS A 254 -4.23 -7.30 -12.20
N GLY A 255 -3.63 -7.98 -13.18
CA GLY A 255 -2.27 -7.66 -13.64
C GLY A 255 -2.18 -6.25 -14.28
N GLU A 256 -3.17 -5.87 -15.08
CA GLU A 256 -3.26 -4.52 -15.66
C GLU A 256 -3.44 -3.43 -14.58
N ASP A 257 -4.29 -3.69 -13.59
CA ASP A 257 -4.54 -2.77 -12.47
C ASP A 257 -3.32 -2.62 -11.56
N GLU A 258 -2.62 -3.72 -11.22
CA GLU A 258 -1.36 -3.69 -10.48
C GLU A 258 -0.29 -2.88 -11.22
N LYS A 259 -0.18 -3.06 -12.55
CA LYS A 259 0.73 -2.28 -13.38
C LYS A 259 0.37 -0.79 -13.39
N ARG A 260 -0.92 -0.46 -13.55
CA ARG A 260 -1.42 0.93 -13.51
C ARG A 260 -1.11 1.59 -12.16
N GLN A 261 -1.38 0.89 -11.06
CA GLN A 261 -1.06 1.37 -9.72
C GLN A 261 0.45 1.62 -9.54
N GLN A 262 1.29 0.71 -10.03
CA GLN A 262 2.75 0.89 -9.96
C GLN A 262 3.23 2.10 -10.79
N GLU A 263 2.64 2.32 -11.96
CA GLU A 263 2.92 3.49 -12.80
C GLU A 263 2.47 4.80 -12.13
N GLU A 264 1.31 4.82 -11.48
CA GLU A 264 0.84 5.95 -10.68
C GLU A 264 1.78 6.27 -9.51
N LEU A 265 2.23 5.25 -8.78
CA LEU A 265 3.19 5.40 -7.68
C LEU A 265 4.55 5.95 -8.18
N ARG A 266 5.00 5.52 -9.36
CA ARG A 266 6.22 6.05 -10.00
C ARG A 266 6.03 7.51 -10.43
N ALA A 267 4.88 7.84 -11.04
CA ALA A 267 4.55 9.21 -11.44
C ALA A 267 4.36 10.15 -10.24
N ALA A 268 4.03 9.61 -9.06
CA ALA A 268 3.95 10.34 -7.80
C ALA A 268 5.32 10.64 -7.16
N ALA A 269 6.42 10.13 -7.69
CA ALA A 269 7.76 10.45 -7.19
C ALA A 269 8.03 11.96 -7.30
N ARG A 270 8.58 12.53 -6.24
CA ARG A 270 8.90 13.96 -6.14
C ARG A 270 10.27 14.15 -5.51
N HIS A 271 11.04 15.07 -6.05
CA HIS A 271 12.32 15.48 -5.49
C HIS A 271 12.46 17.00 -5.65
N ILE A 272 12.77 17.69 -4.57
CA ILE A 272 12.91 19.13 -4.50
C ILE A 272 14.41 19.47 -4.59
N PRO A 273 14.89 20.01 -5.72
CA PRO A 273 16.28 20.42 -5.85
C PRO A 273 16.53 21.77 -5.14
N GLY A 274 17.79 22.20 -5.08
CA GLY A 274 18.15 23.56 -4.65
C GLY A 274 18.41 23.73 -3.14
N ILE A 275 18.46 22.64 -2.38
CA ILE A 275 19.04 22.64 -1.02
C ILE A 275 20.41 21.98 -1.11
N GLY A 276 21.47 22.79 -1.08
CA GLY A 276 22.85 22.30 -1.06
C GLY A 276 23.23 21.72 0.32
N PRO A 277 24.43 21.12 0.44
CA PRO A 277 24.99 20.76 1.73
C PRO A 277 25.08 21.99 2.65
N PHE A 278 24.66 21.84 3.91
CA PHE A 278 24.70 22.90 4.91
C PHE A 278 25.27 22.38 6.22
N THR A 279 25.76 23.29 7.06
CA THR A 279 26.34 22.97 8.36
C THR A 279 25.44 23.43 9.50
N ALA A 280 25.33 22.60 10.53
CA ALA A 280 24.64 22.95 11.76
C ALA A 280 25.45 22.41 12.95
N THR A 281 26.01 23.32 13.75
CA THR A 281 26.98 23.02 14.82
C THR A 281 26.62 23.74 16.11
N GLY A 282 27.27 23.39 17.22
CA GLY A 282 27.03 23.98 18.53
C GLY A 282 25.96 23.22 19.33
N ASN A 283 25.32 23.89 20.28
CA ASN A 283 24.25 23.31 21.10
C ASN A 283 22.97 23.03 20.29
N SER A 284 21.97 22.41 20.92
CA SER A 284 20.73 21.99 20.25
C SER A 284 19.98 23.17 19.60
N ARG A 285 20.04 24.36 20.21
CA ARG A 285 19.42 25.58 19.67
C ARG A 285 20.09 26.03 18.38
N ARG A 286 21.41 26.14 18.36
CA ARG A 286 22.18 26.54 17.17
C ARG A 286 22.07 25.52 16.06
N ARG A 287 22.05 24.21 16.38
CA ARG A 287 21.79 23.17 15.37
C ARG A 287 20.42 23.33 14.74
N CYS A 288 19.38 23.55 15.53
CA CYS A 288 18.03 23.82 15.03
C CYS A 288 17.99 25.05 14.10
N LEU A 289 18.55 26.18 14.55
CA LEU A 289 18.59 27.41 13.75
C LEU A 289 19.45 27.27 12.49
N GLY A 290 20.54 26.50 12.52
CA GLY A 290 21.37 26.23 11.35
C GLY A 290 20.61 25.50 10.24
N VAL A 291 19.78 24.50 10.61
CA VAL A 291 18.91 23.81 9.65
C VAL A 291 17.79 24.73 9.15
N LEU A 292 17.19 25.52 10.03
CA LEU A 292 16.18 26.52 9.64
C LEU A 292 16.74 27.54 8.64
N ARG A 293 17.98 27.99 8.83
CA ARG A 293 18.67 28.89 7.89
C ARG A 293 18.81 28.27 6.50
N ALA A 294 19.14 26.98 6.41
CA ALA A 294 19.20 26.28 5.12
C ALA A 294 17.82 26.18 4.45
N LEU A 295 16.76 25.98 5.24
CA LEU A 295 15.38 26.01 4.74
C LEU A 295 14.98 27.42 4.28
N LEU A 296 15.34 28.47 5.02
CA LEU A 296 15.06 29.86 4.65
C LEU A 296 15.79 30.26 3.36
N ALA A 297 17.05 29.87 3.22
CA ALA A 297 17.87 30.07 2.02
C ALA A 297 17.20 29.49 0.77
N HIS A 298 16.62 28.28 0.86
CA HIS A 298 15.84 27.69 -0.21
C HIS A 298 14.64 28.54 -0.65
N HIS A 299 14.04 29.29 0.28
CA HIS A 299 12.97 30.25 0.02
C HIS A 299 13.47 31.68 -0.27
N GLY A 300 14.75 31.82 -0.61
CA GLY A 300 15.38 33.09 -1.00
C GLY A 300 15.61 34.07 0.15
N VAL A 301 15.68 33.58 1.40
CA VAL A 301 15.95 34.40 2.59
C VAL A 301 17.27 34.00 3.22
N GLU A 302 18.30 34.78 2.94
CA GLU A 302 19.63 34.61 3.55
C GLU A 302 19.72 35.41 4.85
N ILE A 303 19.96 34.72 5.95
CA ILE A 303 20.26 35.33 7.25
C ILE A 303 21.52 34.68 7.84
N ASP A 304 22.31 35.47 8.55
CA ASP A 304 23.44 34.96 9.32
C ASP A 304 23.00 34.32 10.65
N GLU A 305 23.94 33.71 11.36
CA GLU A 305 23.66 33.05 12.64
C GLU A 305 23.20 34.05 13.72
N GLN A 306 23.80 35.24 13.76
CA GLN A 306 23.50 36.26 14.76
C GLN A 306 22.06 36.77 14.61
N THR A 307 21.65 37.02 13.36
CA THR A 307 20.28 37.37 13.01
C THR A 307 19.32 36.25 13.38
N ALA A 308 19.64 34.97 13.08
CA ALA A 308 18.78 33.85 13.46
C ALA A 308 18.60 33.72 14.99
N LEU A 309 19.67 33.96 15.77
CA LEU A 309 19.60 34.01 17.23
C LEU A 309 18.73 35.16 17.74
N ALA A 310 18.83 36.34 17.12
CA ALA A 310 18.00 37.50 17.48
C ALA A 310 16.52 37.26 17.15
N LEU A 311 16.20 36.88 15.91
CA LEU A 311 14.83 36.65 15.44
C LEU A 311 14.11 35.52 16.22
N SER A 312 14.85 34.51 16.68
CA SER A 312 14.27 33.43 17.51
C SER A 312 14.10 33.78 18.98
N GLY A 313 14.54 34.97 19.41
CA GLY A 313 14.56 35.39 20.81
C GLY A 313 15.75 34.84 21.62
N ALA A 314 16.51 33.90 21.07
CA ALA A 314 17.63 33.23 21.73
C ALA A 314 18.77 34.18 22.15
N ALA A 315 18.96 35.26 21.40
CA ALA A 315 19.94 36.27 21.72
C ALA A 315 19.63 37.01 23.04
N PHE A 316 18.36 37.03 23.45
CA PHE A 316 17.85 37.85 24.55
C PHE A 316 17.41 37.02 25.78
N ASP A 317 17.10 35.74 25.60
CA ASP A 317 16.67 34.90 26.71
C ASP A 317 17.82 34.37 27.56
N PHE A 318 17.44 33.81 28.71
CA PHE A 318 18.29 33.01 29.57
C PHE A 318 17.40 31.99 30.27
N PHE A 319 17.88 30.75 30.42
CA PHE A 319 17.21 29.69 31.17
C PHE A 319 18.19 29.12 32.16
N TYR A 320 17.71 28.73 33.34
CA TYR A 320 18.56 28.10 34.34
C TYR A 320 17.78 27.13 35.20
N LYS A 321 18.39 25.97 35.47
CA LYS A 321 17.91 24.96 36.41
C LYS A 321 19.10 24.18 36.94
N SER A 322 19.32 24.23 38.25
CA SER A 322 20.40 23.54 38.97
C SER A 322 20.48 22.06 38.66
N GLU A 323 19.33 21.39 38.57
CA GLU A 323 19.27 19.93 38.38
C GLU A 323 19.62 19.52 36.95
N ASP A 324 19.59 20.46 35.99
CA ASP A 324 19.74 20.19 34.56
C ASP A 324 20.62 21.28 33.88
N PRO A 325 21.95 21.18 34.02
CA PRO A 325 22.91 22.15 33.48
C PRO A 325 22.82 22.39 31.97
N ALA A 326 22.23 21.46 31.20
CA ALA A 326 22.14 21.55 29.75
C ALA A 326 20.84 22.23 29.27
N VAL A 327 19.93 22.57 30.18
CA VAL A 327 18.58 23.06 29.84
C VAL A 327 18.60 24.31 28.96
N SER A 328 19.53 25.23 29.23
CA SER A 328 19.67 26.50 28.50
C SER A 328 20.04 26.31 27.04
N GLY A 329 20.77 25.24 26.74
CA GLY A 329 21.25 24.90 25.40
C GLY A 329 20.21 24.19 24.54
N ARG A 330 18.99 23.98 25.04
CA ARG A 330 17.92 23.23 24.33
C ARG A 330 16.51 23.80 24.45
N LEU A 331 16.27 24.87 25.21
CA LEU A 331 14.95 25.50 25.28
C LEU A 331 14.86 26.76 24.43
N PHE A 332 13.65 27.03 23.95
CA PHE A 332 13.26 28.32 23.40
C PHE A 332 12.01 28.81 24.11
N ILE A 333 11.81 30.12 24.11
CA ILE A 333 10.67 30.75 24.76
C ILE A 333 9.36 30.50 24.01
N ARG A 334 9.46 30.33 22.68
CA ARG A 334 8.40 29.96 21.75
C ARG A 334 9.00 29.06 20.68
N ASN A 335 8.15 28.51 19.80
CA ASN A 335 8.61 27.80 18.63
C ASN A 335 9.53 28.71 17.77
N PRO A 336 10.83 28.41 17.65
CA PRO A 336 11.76 29.28 16.93
C PRO A 336 11.54 29.25 15.41
N GLN A 337 11.12 28.12 14.84
CA GLN A 337 10.85 28.01 13.40
C GLN A 337 9.68 28.91 12.99
N MET A 338 8.58 28.84 13.75
CA MET A 338 7.41 29.67 13.48
C MET A 338 7.70 31.15 13.69
N LEU A 339 8.33 31.51 14.81
CA LEU A 339 8.61 32.88 15.16
C LEU A 339 9.52 33.58 14.13
N VAL A 340 10.60 32.89 13.71
CA VAL A 340 11.51 33.41 12.69
C VAL A 340 10.80 33.56 11.34
N ALA A 341 9.99 32.57 10.94
CA ALA A 341 9.26 32.63 9.68
C ALA A 341 8.24 33.78 9.65
N GLU A 342 7.45 33.95 10.72
CA GLU A 342 6.47 35.03 10.84
C GLU A 342 7.14 36.41 10.82
N THR A 343 8.22 36.58 11.59
CA THR A 343 8.98 37.84 11.63
C THR A 343 9.59 38.20 10.27
N LEU A 344 9.87 37.21 9.43
CA LEU A 344 10.37 37.38 8.05
C LEU A 344 9.24 37.51 7.00
N GLY A 345 7.98 37.57 7.44
CA GLY A 345 6.79 37.69 6.57
C GLY A 345 6.48 36.43 5.78
N LEU A 346 6.91 35.26 6.24
CA LEU A 346 6.71 33.98 5.57
C LEU A 346 5.42 33.29 6.04
N ALA A 347 4.78 32.56 5.13
CA ALA A 347 3.75 31.60 5.48
C ALA A 347 4.42 30.26 5.80
N ALA A 348 4.10 29.69 6.95
CA ALA A 348 4.65 28.41 7.38
C ALA A 348 3.55 27.49 7.89
N ASN A 349 3.81 26.18 7.82
CA ASN A 349 2.96 25.15 8.37
C ASN A 349 3.76 24.35 9.39
N GLU A 350 3.13 24.04 10.51
CA GLU A 350 3.64 23.10 11.50
C GLU A 350 2.68 21.94 11.68
N TRP A 351 3.22 20.78 12.01
CA TRP A 351 2.43 19.59 12.29
C TRP A 351 3.15 18.73 13.33
N SER A 352 2.40 18.16 14.26
CA SER A 352 2.87 17.16 15.21
C SER A 352 1.76 16.15 15.43
N ALA A 353 2.12 14.86 15.46
CA ALA A 353 1.17 13.80 15.77
C ALA A 353 1.83 12.67 16.56
N PRO A 354 1.07 12.00 17.46
CA PRO A 354 1.53 10.79 18.13
C PRO A 354 1.74 9.60 17.17
N SER A 355 1.17 9.65 15.97
CA SER A 355 1.32 8.63 14.92
C SER A 355 2.38 9.04 13.90
N ALA A 356 3.30 8.12 13.61
CA ALA A 356 4.29 8.29 12.55
C ALA A 356 3.63 8.32 11.17
N GLU A 357 2.60 7.50 10.95
CA GLU A 357 1.88 7.43 9.68
C GLU A 357 1.20 8.76 9.34
N SER A 358 0.45 9.32 10.30
CA SER A 358 -0.22 10.62 10.10
C SER A 358 0.78 11.75 9.84
N SER A 359 1.94 11.73 10.49
CA SER A 359 3.00 12.72 10.24
C SER A 359 3.62 12.54 8.86
N PHE A 360 3.79 11.29 8.42
CA PHE A 360 4.34 10.95 7.10
C PHE A 360 3.40 11.33 5.96
N ASP A 361 2.08 11.16 6.13
CA ASP A 361 1.10 11.62 5.13
C ASP A 361 1.17 13.14 4.92
N ALA A 362 1.25 13.89 6.02
CA ALA A 362 1.43 15.35 5.96
C ALA A 362 2.78 15.75 5.32
N LEU A 363 3.85 14.99 5.58
CA LEU A 363 5.15 15.17 4.88
C LEU A 363 4.99 14.93 3.39
N GLY A 364 4.34 13.84 2.99
CA GLY A 364 4.11 13.49 1.59
C GLY A 364 3.36 14.59 0.84
N GLN A 365 2.33 15.18 1.47
CA GLN A 365 1.61 16.31 0.89
C GLN A 365 2.48 17.56 0.75
N ALA A 366 3.30 17.89 1.75
CA ALA A 366 4.22 19.02 1.66
C ALA A 366 5.21 18.85 0.49
N ILE A 367 5.82 17.66 0.36
CA ILE A 367 6.74 17.36 -0.74
C ILE A 367 6.03 17.38 -2.11
N LYS A 368 4.78 16.91 -2.19
CA LYS A 368 3.95 16.99 -3.41
C LYS A 368 3.74 18.44 -3.87
N HIS A 369 3.67 19.38 -2.93
CA HIS A 369 3.57 20.82 -3.19
C HIS A 369 4.92 21.54 -3.26
N SER A 370 6.02 20.80 -3.46
CA SER A 370 7.38 21.35 -3.57
C SER A 370 7.82 22.14 -2.33
N ARG A 371 7.40 21.70 -1.14
CA ARG A 371 7.80 22.30 0.15
C ARG A 371 8.71 21.35 0.90
N PRO A 372 10.02 21.65 1.02
CA PRO A 372 10.92 20.88 1.86
C PRO A 372 10.46 20.92 3.32
N VAL A 373 10.67 19.83 4.03
CA VAL A 373 10.15 19.65 5.39
C VAL A 373 11.29 19.49 6.37
N MET A 374 11.42 20.43 7.30
CA MET A 374 12.33 20.34 8.43
C MET A 374 11.71 19.50 9.54
N LEU A 375 12.44 18.51 10.04
CA LEU A 375 12.01 17.60 11.11
C LEU A 375 13.20 17.07 11.92
N HIS A 376 12.93 16.37 13.02
CA HIS A 376 13.95 15.86 13.92
C HIS A 376 14.07 14.33 13.89
N HIS A 377 15.28 13.84 13.64
CA HIS A 377 15.66 12.44 13.83
C HIS A 377 16.33 12.24 15.19
N SER A 378 15.93 11.21 15.93
CA SER A 378 16.52 10.87 17.22
C SER A 378 17.68 9.88 17.14
N GLN A 379 17.85 9.20 16.00
CA GLN A 379 18.90 8.20 15.78
C GLN A 379 19.52 8.28 14.37
N PRO A 380 20.78 7.83 14.16
CA PRO A 380 21.71 7.33 15.18
C PRO A 380 22.24 8.42 16.13
N GLU A 381 22.25 9.68 15.68
CA GLU A 381 22.50 10.86 16.50
C GLU A 381 21.31 11.83 16.38
N ALA A 382 20.93 12.47 17.48
CA ALA A 382 19.82 13.42 17.50
C ALA A 382 20.15 14.67 16.67
N THR A 383 19.44 14.84 15.55
CA THR A 383 19.69 15.94 14.62
C THR A 383 18.44 16.36 13.85
N TRP A 384 18.43 17.63 13.44
CA TRP A 384 17.42 18.16 12.54
C TRP A 384 17.83 17.87 11.09
N VAL A 385 16.88 17.49 10.25
CA VAL A 385 17.08 17.16 8.84
C VAL A 385 16.04 17.88 7.99
N ILE A 386 16.28 17.96 6.68
CA ILE A 386 15.31 18.47 5.71
C ILE A 386 14.94 17.36 4.74
N ALA A 387 13.69 16.88 4.80
CA ALA A 387 13.15 15.97 3.79
C ALA A 387 12.87 16.75 2.49
N VAL A 388 13.32 16.17 1.37
CA VAL A 388 13.29 16.82 0.05
C VAL A 388 12.70 15.93 -1.04
N GLY A 389 12.43 14.65 -0.78
CA GLY A 389 11.83 13.81 -1.82
C GLY A 389 11.18 12.54 -1.31
N ILE A 390 10.21 12.05 -2.07
CA ILE A 390 9.52 10.79 -1.85
C ILE A 390 9.50 9.98 -3.15
N ARG A 391 9.65 8.67 -3.00
CA ARG A 391 9.61 7.67 -4.08
C ARG A 391 8.66 6.55 -3.65
N PRO A 392 7.34 6.73 -3.85
CA PRO A 392 6.33 5.80 -3.34
C PRO A 392 6.45 4.39 -3.92
N ALA A 393 6.81 4.26 -5.20
CA ALA A 393 6.97 2.98 -5.88
C ALA A 393 8.10 2.11 -5.28
N GLU A 394 9.13 2.74 -4.74
CA GLU A 394 10.26 2.09 -4.09
C GLU A 394 10.17 2.10 -2.56
N ASP A 395 9.09 2.65 -1.99
CA ASP A 395 8.91 2.93 -0.55
C ASP A 395 10.08 3.69 0.07
N GLN A 396 10.54 4.75 -0.60
CA GLN A 396 11.75 5.49 -0.22
C GLN A 396 11.52 6.98 0.00
N ILE A 397 12.36 7.55 0.86
CA ILE A 397 12.39 8.98 1.20
C ILE A 397 13.82 9.50 1.14
N THR A 398 13.95 10.73 0.65
CA THR A 398 15.22 11.44 0.51
C THR A 398 15.23 12.67 1.41
N TYR A 399 16.28 12.83 2.20
CA TYR A 399 16.46 13.94 3.13
C TYR A 399 17.93 14.35 3.22
N ILE A 400 18.18 15.56 3.69
CA ILE A 400 19.52 16.13 3.83
C ILE A 400 19.85 16.25 5.31
N VAL A 401 21.03 15.74 5.69
CA VAL A 401 21.57 15.80 7.05
C VAL A 401 22.60 16.92 7.13
N PRO A 402 22.56 17.79 8.16
CA PRO A 402 23.59 18.81 8.35
C PRO A 402 24.98 18.18 8.49
N ASN A 403 26.01 18.88 8.00
CA ASN A 403 27.41 18.43 7.98
C ASN A 403 27.65 17.14 7.17
N GLY A 404 26.66 16.69 6.39
CA GLY A 404 26.76 15.52 5.51
C GLY A 404 27.37 15.84 4.13
N ARG A 405 27.70 14.80 3.36
CA ARG A 405 28.25 14.93 1.99
C ARG A 405 27.20 15.15 0.90
N GLY A 406 25.91 15.00 1.23
CA GLY A 406 24.81 15.14 0.28
C GLY A 406 23.49 14.55 0.80
N PRO A 407 22.45 14.48 -0.05
CA PRO A 407 21.18 13.85 0.28
C PRO A 407 21.33 12.36 0.59
N VAL A 408 20.58 11.88 1.56
CA VAL A 408 20.49 10.49 1.99
C VAL A 408 19.13 9.94 1.57
N THR A 409 19.11 8.78 0.92
CA THR A 409 17.87 8.06 0.60
C THR A 409 17.80 6.75 1.38
N CYS A 410 16.66 6.49 2.02
CA CYS A 410 16.40 5.23 2.72
C CYS A 410 14.94 4.80 2.57
N GLY A 411 14.63 3.57 3.00
CA GLY A 411 13.24 3.09 3.07
C GLY A 411 12.39 3.88 4.08
N ARG A 412 11.08 3.96 3.84
CA ARG A 412 10.10 4.63 4.71
C ARG A 412 10.16 4.10 6.14
N SER A 413 10.20 2.79 6.33
CA SER A 413 10.28 2.16 7.66
C SER A 413 11.51 2.61 8.46
N THR A 414 12.68 2.66 7.80
CA THR A 414 13.94 3.11 8.41
C THR A 414 13.92 4.60 8.73
N PHE A 415 13.27 5.41 7.89
CA PHE A 415 13.07 6.82 8.16
C PHE A 415 12.15 7.04 9.36
N MET A 416 11.00 6.35 9.38
CA MET A 416 10.02 6.45 10.46
C MET A 416 10.57 5.97 11.80
N SER A 417 11.43 4.95 11.82
CA SER A 417 12.07 4.48 13.06
C SER A 417 13.04 5.51 13.65
N ARG A 418 13.56 6.44 12.83
CA ARG A 418 14.43 7.54 13.26
C ARG A 418 13.64 8.78 13.66
N TRP A 419 12.40 8.92 13.22
CA TRP A 419 11.57 10.09 13.50
C TRP A 419 11.12 10.10 14.97
N GLY A 420 11.64 11.05 15.74
CA GLY A 420 11.53 11.06 17.19
C GLY A 420 10.09 11.00 17.71
N SER A 421 9.81 10.01 18.56
CA SER A 421 8.52 9.86 19.27
C SER A 421 8.39 10.76 20.50
N GLU A 422 9.47 11.40 20.92
CA GLU A 422 9.50 12.34 22.05
C GLU A 422 9.39 13.79 21.57
N SER A 423 8.94 14.66 22.47
CA SER A 423 8.87 16.09 22.22
C SER A 423 10.27 16.71 22.23
N VAL A 424 10.69 17.25 21.08
CA VAL A 424 11.98 17.94 20.94
C VAL A 424 11.72 19.45 20.95
N LEU A 425 12.46 20.19 21.77
CA LEU A 425 12.24 21.63 22.04
C LEU A 425 10.82 21.97 22.57
N GLY A 426 10.05 20.99 23.07
CA GLY A 426 8.66 21.19 23.49
C GLY A 426 7.65 21.25 22.36
N LEU A 427 8.03 20.90 21.12
CA LEU A 427 7.21 21.02 19.91
C LEU A 427 6.30 19.80 19.64
N GLY A 428 6.27 18.84 20.56
CA GLY A 428 5.49 17.61 20.44
C GLY A 428 6.22 16.51 19.66
N PRO A 429 5.67 15.28 19.68
CA PRO A 429 6.26 14.14 19.00
C PRO A 429 6.18 14.30 17.47
N ARG A 430 7.18 13.78 16.76
CA ARG A 430 7.24 13.75 15.28
C ARG A 430 6.90 15.08 14.63
N TYR A 431 7.37 16.14 15.27
CA TYR A 431 7.20 17.50 14.79
C TYR A 431 7.83 17.68 13.41
N GLN A 432 7.14 18.45 12.56
CA GLN A 432 7.62 18.90 11.27
C GLN A 432 7.22 20.34 10.99
N PHE A 433 8.04 21.01 10.19
CA PHE A 433 7.88 22.40 9.81
C PHE A 433 8.20 22.58 8.33
N SER A 434 7.40 23.37 7.62
CA SER A 434 7.65 23.74 6.22
C SER A 434 7.23 25.18 5.97
N ILE A 435 7.90 25.83 5.02
CA ILE A 435 7.52 27.17 4.56
C ILE A 435 6.66 26.99 3.31
N SER A 436 5.46 27.57 3.33
CA SER A 436 4.47 27.44 2.27
C SER A 436 4.51 28.57 1.25
N GLY A 437 5.15 29.69 1.59
CA GLY A 437 5.33 30.84 0.70
C GLY A 437 5.68 32.12 1.48
N ARG A 438 5.47 33.26 0.84
CA ARG A 438 5.67 34.60 1.43
C ARG A 438 4.32 35.30 1.57
N LYS A 439 3.98 35.76 2.78
CA LYS A 439 2.79 36.58 3.05
C LYS A 439 3.05 38.03 2.66
N HIS A 440 4.19 38.57 3.09
CA HIS A 440 4.66 39.91 2.75
C HIS A 440 6.19 40.00 2.92
N THR A 441 6.77 41.15 2.58
CA THR A 441 8.19 41.43 2.83
C THR A 441 8.25 42.51 3.92
N PRO A 442 8.68 42.19 5.14
CA PRO A 442 8.76 43.18 6.21
C PRO A 442 9.82 44.22 5.89
N THR A 443 9.52 45.48 6.20
CA THR A 443 10.49 46.56 6.19
C THR A 443 11.55 46.33 7.28
N ALA A 444 12.68 47.02 7.19
CA ALA A 444 13.72 46.95 8.22
C ALA A 444 13.20 47.39 9.60
N ALA A 445 12.26 48.34 9.64
CA ALA A 445 11.63 48.82 10.86
C ALA A 445 10.69 47.77 11.45
N GLU A 446 9.77 47.20 10.66
CA GLU A 446 8.85 46.15 11.11
C GLU A 446 9.60 44.94 11.68
N LEU A 447 10.60 44.44 10.96
CA LEU A 447 11.44 43.32 11.41
C LEU A 447 12.11 43.63 12.74
N LEU A 448 12.65 44.84 12.90
CA LEU A 448 13.28 45.26 14.15
C LEU A 448 12.25 45.35 15.28
N GLU A 449 11.11 46.00 15.05
CA GLU A 449 10.07 46.14 16.08
C GLU A 449 9.52 44.79 16.56
N ASP A 450 9.24 43.86 15.64
CA ASP A 450 8.78 42.51 15.99
C ASP A 450 9.85 41.72 16.77
N THR A 451 11.12 41.88 16.40
CA THR A 451 12.23 41.30 17.13
C THR A 451 12.35 41.90 18.53
N LEU A 452 12.15 43.22 18.68
CA LEU A 452 12.18 43.89 19.99
C LEU A 452 11.01 43.47 20.87
N ARG A 453 9.81 43.27 20.30
CA ARG A 453 8.66 42.69 21.02
C ARG A 453 8.97 41.28 21.52
N THR A 454 9.62 40.47 20.69
CA THR A 454 10.13 39.14 21.06
C THR A 454 11.17 39.23 22.18
N ALA A 455 12.14 40.14 22.07
CA ALA A 455 13.18 40.37 23.07
C ALA A 455 12.59 40.77 24.43
N ALA A 456 11.63 41.70 24.45
CA ALA A 456 10.93 42.10 25.67
C ALA A 456 10.20 40.91 26.32
N SER A 457 9.49 40.09 25.53
CA SER A 457 8.87 38.86 26.03
C SER A 457 9.89 37.82 26.49
N ALA A 458 11.12 37.87 25.96
CA ALA A 458 12.17 36.91 26.27
C ALA A 458 12.90 37.21 27.58
N MET A 459 13.00 38.48 27.93
CA MET A 459 13.65 38.95 29.14
C MET A 459 12.72 38.97 30.35
N ALA A 460 11.40 39.03 30.13
CA ALA A 460 10.40 39.10 31.19
C ALA A 460 10.49 37.91 32.17
N PRO A 461 10.24 38.12 33.48
CA PRO A 461 10.17 37.06 34.48
C PRO A 461 9.07 36.04 34.10
N ARG A 462 9.44 34.78 33.87
CA ARG A 462 8.50 33.72 33.48
C ARG A 462 9.09 32.32 33.67
N THR A 463 8.20 31.34 33.66
CA THR A 463 8.54 29.91 33.62
C THR A 463 8.11 29.32 32.27
N VAL A 464 8.98 28.53 31.63
CA VAL A 464 8.69 27.80 30.39
C VAL A 464 8.89 26.31 30.65
N SER A 465 7.82 25.52 30.49
CA SER A 465 7.84 24.08 30.77
C SER A 465 8.43 23.72 32.14
N GLY A 466 8.10 24.51 33.18
CA GLY A 466 8.60 24.32 34.54
C GLY A 466 10.04 24.83 34.78
N VAL A 467 10.67 25.50 33.81
CA VAL A 467 12.03 26.04 33.91
C VAL A 467 11.99 27.57 34.01
N PRO A 468 12.63 28.18 35.02
CA PRO A 468 12.79 29.64 35.10
C PRO A 468 13.50 30.20 33.87
N SER A 469 13.06 31.38 33.41
CA SER A 469 13.67 32.07 32.28
C SER A 469 13.68 33.59 32.44
N GLY A 470 14.46 34.27 31.60
CA GLY A 470 14.68 35.71 31.70
C GLY A 470 15.26 36.08 33.06
N ILE A 471 14.75 37.15 33.67
CA ILE A 471 15.21 37.62 34.99
C ILE A 471 15.04 36.55 36.09
N ASP A 472 14.03 35.68 36.03
CA ASP A 472 13.85 34.63 37.06
C ASP A 472 14.91 33.53 36.98
N ALA A 473 15.49 33.28 35.81
CA ALA A 473 16.65 32.39 35.68
C ALA A 473 17.90 32.97 36.34
N TYR A 474 18.13 34.28 36.17
CA TYR A 474 19.23 34.98 36.86
C TYR A 474 19.07 34.90 38.38
N ARG A 475 17.86 35.16 38.90
CA ARG A 475 17.56 35.03 40.34
C ARG A 475 17.71 33.61 40.86
N ALA A 476 17.34 32.61 40.06
CA ALA A 476 17.52 31.21 40.43
C ALA A 476 19.01 30.85 40.56
N LEU A 477 19.83 31.24 39.59
CA LEU A 477 21.27 31.04 39.65
C LEU A 477 21.90 31.83 40.81
N GLU A 478 21.48 33.07 41.06
CA GLU A 478 21.96 33.87 42.18
C GLU A 478 21.72 33.19 43.53
N ARG A 479 20.51 32.66 43.74
CA ARG A 479 20.17 31.90 44.95
C ARG A 479 21.08 30.69 45.14
N ASP A 480 21.35 29.95 44.07
CA ASP A 480 22.24 28.78 44.14
C ASP A 480 23.68 29.17 44.46
N LEU A 481 24.18 30.27 43.88
CA LEU A 481 25.52 30.79 44.16
C LEU A 481 25.63 31.26 45.63
N LEU A 482 24.62 31.97 46.15
CA LEU A 482 24.59 32.40 47.56
C LEU A 482 24.48 31.23 48.54
N ALA A 483 23.81 30.15 48.14
CA ALA A 483 23.65 28.93 48.94
C ALA A 483 24.88 28.00 48.88
N GLN A 484 26.03 28.46 48.37
CA GLN A 484 27.27 27.67 48.22
C GLN A 484 27.00 26.31 47.55
N PRO A 485 26.54 26.35 46.29
CA PRO A 485 25.62 25.40 45.63
C PRO A 485 25.52 24.01 46.29
N ALA A 486 24.86 23.94 47.45
CA ALA A 486 24.86 22.77 48.32
C ALA A 486 24.26 21.55 47.61
N GLY A 487 25.09 20.54 47.32
CA GLY A 487 24.69 19.33 46.58
C GLY A 487 24.59 19.47 45.06
N ASN A 488 24.80 20.66 44.49
CA ASN A 488 24.76 20.92 43.05
C ASN A 488 26.01 21.63 42.49
N ARG A 489 27.07 21.78 43.30
CA ARG A 489 28.35 22.42 42.91
C ARG A 489 28.84 21.98 41.53
N ASP A 490 29.03 20.68 41.32
CA ASP A 490 29.55 20.14 40.06
C ASP A 490 28.65 20.47 38.88
N LYS A 491 27.33 20.53 39.10
CA LYS A 491 26.34 20.89 38.09
C LYS A 491 26.42 22.37 37.72
N VAL A 492 26.59 23.26 38.70
CA VAL A 492 26.77 24.71 38.47
C VAL A 492 28.09 24.98 37.75
N VAL A 493 29.16 24.28 38.13
CA VAL A 493 30.47 24.37 37.44
C VAL A 493 30.37 23.85 36.01
N ALA A 494 29.71 22.70 35.81
CA ALA A 494 29.47 22.16 34.48
C ALA A 494 28.58 23.09 33.62
N TRP A 495 27.58 23.73 34.22
CA TRP A 495 26.79 24.76 33.56
C TRP A 495 27.67 25.94 33.14
N ALA A 496 28.48 26.49 34.05
CA ALA A 496 29.35 27.63 33.76
C ALA A 496 30.33 27.32 32.62
N LYS A 497 30.94 26.13 32.64
CA LYS A 497 31.87 25.69 31.60
C LYS A 497 31.22 25.52 30.22
N ASN A 498 29.99 25.00 30.17
CA ASN A 498 29.37 24.56 28.91
C ASN A 498 28.30 25.52 28.36
N GLN A 499 27.56 26.23 29.21
CA GLN A 499 26.44 27.09 28.81
C GLN A 499 26.79 28.58 28.83
N LEU A 500 27.71 29.02 29.70
CA LEU A 500 28.07 30.43 29.78
C LEU A 500 28.75 30.94 28.49
N PRO A 501 29.63 30.18 27.81
CA PRO A 501 30.13 30.57 26.49
C PRO A 501 29.03 30.72 25.43
N GLU A 502 27.98 29.90 25.50
CA GLU A 502 26.82 29.99 24.60
C GLU A 502 25.94 31.21 24.95
N LEU A 503 25.74 31.51 26.23
CA LEU A 503 25.04 32.73 26.66
C LEU A 503 25.77 33.99 26.19
N ARG A 504 27.10 34.03 26.33
CA ARG A 504 27.94 35.10 25.80
C ARG A 504 27.77 35.29 24.30
N ARG A 505 27.80 34.18 23.53
CA ARG A 505 27.53 34.19 22.09
C ARG A 505 26.14 34.78 21.76
N CYS A 506 25.12 34.43 22.54
CA CYS A 506 23.78 35.02 22.39
C CYS A 506 23.79 36.55 22.62
N ARG A 507 24.50 37.04 23.64
CA ARG A 507 24.61 38.49 23.91
C ARG A 507 25.42 39.23 22.86
N GLN A 508 26.47 38.62 22.32
CA GLN A 508 27.19 39.15 21.16
C GLN A 508 26.29 39.26 19.93
N ALA A 509 25.41 38.27 19.69
CA ALA A 509 24.42 38.33 18.62
C ALA A 509 23.36 39.43 18.86
N ALA A 510 22.88 39.59 20.09
CA ALA A 510 21.95 40.67 20.45
C ALA A 510 22.58 42.05 20.17
N ARG A 511 23.82 42.26 20.64
CA ARG A 511 24.59 43.47 20.38
C ARG A 511 24.73 43.75 18.89
N ALA A 512 25.20 42.77 18.12
CA ALA A 512 25.43 42.94 16.69
C ALA A 512 24.13 43.28 15.94
N PHE A 513 23.04 42.57 16.25
CA PHE A 513 21.74 42.81 15.65
C PHE A 513 21.23 44.23 15.93
N LEU A 514 21.30 44.67 17.19
CA LEU A 514 20.88 46.02 17.58
C LEU A 514 21.74 47.10 16.89
N GLN A 515 23.07 46.93 16.86
CA GLN A 515 23.98 47.88 16.19
C GLN A 515 23.67 48.02 14.69
N GLN A 516 23.44 46.89 14.02
CA GLN A 516 23.21 46.87 12.59
C GLN A 516 21.84 47.45 12.20
N ARG A 517 20.83 47.27 13.06
CA ARG A 517 19.43 47.57 12.73
C ARG A 517 18.90 48.87 13.34
N ALA A 518 19.55 49.43 14.37
CA ALA A 518 19.08 50.60 15.11
C ALA A 518 18.71 51.80 14.23
N ALA A 519 19.40 52.01 13.10
CA ALA A 519 19.13 53.11 12.18
C ALA A 519 17.70 53.07 11.59
N ALA A 520 17.04 51.90 11.57
CA ALA A 520 15.72 51.73 10.98
C ALA A 520 14.59 52.46 11.72
N LEU A 521 14.75 52.82 13.00
CA LEU A 521 13.71 53.52 13.79
C LEU A 521 13.95 55.03 13.93
N GLY A 522 15.16 55.53 13.60
CA GLY A 522 15.52 56.94 13.69
C GLY A 522 15.50 57.55 15.10
N GLY A 523 15.99 58.79 15.21
CA GLY A 523 15.86 59.65 16.41
C GLY A 523 16.29 59.02 17.73
N ALA A 524 15.55 59.32 18.80
CA ALA A 524 15.80 58.81 20.15
C ALA A 524 15.65 57.29 20.26
N ARG A 525 14.78 56.67 19.46
CA ARG A 525 14.60 55.21 19.41
C ARG A 525 15.90 54.54 18.96
N SER A 526 16.52 55.04 17.91
CA SER A 526 17.82 54.56 17.42
C SER A 526 18.92 54.69 18.47
N GLN A 527 19.00 55.84 19.17
CA GLN A 527 19.99 56.07 20.23
C GLN A 527 19.81 55.08 21.40
N ASN A 528 18.58 54.83 21.83
CA ASN A 528 18.29 53.85 22.89
C ASN A 528 18.75 52.44 22.51
N LEU A 529 18.59 52.04 21.24
CA LEU A 529 19.05 50.72 20.77
C LEU A 529 20.56 50.62 20.66
N LEU A 530 21.24 51.70 20.25
CA LEU A 530 22.71 51.75 20.25
C LEU A 530 23.28 51.69 21.67
N GLU A 531 22.64 52.36 22.63
CA GLU A 531 23.04 52.27 24.04
C GLU A 531 22.75 50.87 24.61
N ALA A 532 21.61 50.26 24.29
CA ALA A 532 21.34 48.88 24.66
C ALA A 532 22.41 47.91 24.12
N ALA A 533 22.86 48.13 22.88
CA ALA A 533 23.94 47.34 22.31
C ALA A 533 25.29 47.56 22.99
N ARG A 534 25.57 48.80 23.45
CA ARG A 534 26.76 49.10 24.27
C ARG A 534 26.71 48.33 25.59
N VAL A 535 25.58 48.36 26.29
CA VAL A 535 25.36 47.64 27.55
C VAL A 535 25.46 46.12 27.36
N TYR A 536 25.00 45.56 26.23
CA TYR A 536 25.26 44.14 25.92
C TYR A 536 26.75 43.81 25.77
N GLY A 537 27.58 44.79 25.36
CA GLY A 537 29.04 44.66 25.39
C GLY A 537 29.59 44.52 26.81
N ASP A 538 29.07 45.32 27.74
CA ASP A 538 29.43 45.24 29.16
C ASP A 538 28.98 43.89 29.74
N ILE A 539 27.74 43.45 29.45
CA ILE A 539 27.21 42.14 29.88
C ILE A 539 28.11 40.99 29.40
N ASP A 540 28.56 40.97 28.14
CA ASP A 540 29.44 39.92 27.64
C ASP A 540 30.76 39.83 28.43
N GLN A 541 31.32 40.99 28.79
CA GLN A 541 32.54 41.07 29.60
C GLN A 541 32.30 40.59 31.03
N GLU A 542 31.20 41.00 31.65
CA GLU A 542 30.86 40.59 33.02
C GLU A 542 30.50 39.11 33.11
N LEU A 543 29.88 38.54 32.08
CA LEU A 543 29.67 37.11 31.96
C LEU A 543 31.00 36.35 31.87
N ALA A 544 32.00 36.88 31.16
CA ALA A 544 33.35 36.31 31.14
C ALA A 544 34.00 36.31 32.53
N THR A 545 33.86 37.42 33.26
CA THR A 545 34.33 37.56 34.66
C THR A 545 33.63 36.57 35.58
N LEU A 546 32.32 36.38 35.41
CA LEU A 546 31.51 35.44 36.16
C LEU A 546 31.99 33.98 35.98
N ALA A 547 32.28 33.55 34.75
CA ALA A 547 32.84 32.20 34.52
C ALA A 547 34.13 32.00 35.33
N GLY A 548 35.06 32.95 35.27
CA GLY A 548 36.29 32.89 36.05
C GLY A 548 36.05 32.91 37.57
N ALA A 549 35.02 33.63 38.04
CA ALA A 549 34.65 33.67 39.45
C ALA A 549 34.10 32.31 39.93
N ILE A 550 33.22 31.68 39.16
CA ILE A 550 32.67 30.35 39.47
C ILE A 550 33.79 29.30 39.46
N GLU A 551 34.68 29.32 38.47
CA GLU A 551 35.82 28.39 38.42
C GLU A 551 36.76 28.53 39.62
N ARG A 552 37.05 29.76 40.07
CA ARG A 552 37.87 29.99 41.27
C ARG A 552 37.19 29.48 42.53
N ALA A 553 35.91 29.82 42.72
CA ALA A 553 35.11 29.34 43.85
C ALA A 553 35.09 27.80 43.91
N ALA A 554 34.98 27.15 42.75
CA ALA A 554 35.00 25.71 42.63
C ALA A 554 36.38 25.07 42.90
N ARG A 555 37.51 25.77 42.75
CA ARG A 555 38.83 25.24 43.11
C ARG A 555 39.16 25.43 44.60
N GLY A 556 38.55 26.42 45.25
CA GLY A 556 38.74 26.68 46.69
C GLY A 556 38.40 25.48 47.58
N GLY A 557 37.38 24.70 47.21
CA GLY A 557 36.98 23.50 47.96
C GLY A 557 37.61 22.16 47.53
N GLU A 558 38.31 22.08 46.38
CA GLU A 558 39.00 20.84 45.96
C GLU A 558 40.28 20.56 46.78
N ARG A 559 40.82 21.57 47.47
CA ARG A 559 41.98 21.39 48.38
C ARG A 559 41.65 20.66 49.69
N SER A 560 40.38 20.28 49.93
CA SER A 560 39.97 19.61 51.18
C SER A 560 39.83 18.08 51.08
N THR A 561 40.13 17.46 49.94
CA THR A 561 40.04 16.00 49.78
C THR A 561 41.31 15.41 49.19
N ASP A 562 42.35 15.27 50.03
CA ASP A 562 43.48 14.38 49.74
C ASP A 562 43.11 12.94 50.18
N PRO A 563 43.41 11.89 49.40
CA PRO A 563 43.14 10.51 49.78
C PRO A 563 44.20 10.04 50.78
N ALA A 564 43.80 9.85 52.04
CA ALA A 564 44.62 9.14 53.01
C ALA A 564 44.82 7.68 52.56
N GLY A 565 46.06 7.30 52.27
CA GLY A 565 46.40 5.91 51.96
C GLY A 565 47.85 5.71 51.55
N GLN A 566 48.79 5.80 52.50
CA GLN A 566 49.95 4.90 52.57
C GLN A 566 50.63 5.00 53.94
N GLU A 567 50.63 3.87 54.65
CA GLU A 567 51.32 3.61 55.91
C GLU A 567 52.84 3.62 55.73
N GLN A 568 53.59 4.17 56.71
CA GLN A 568 54.53 3.40 57.55
C GLN A 568 55.15 4.25 58.68
N PRO A 569 55.66 3.62 59.77
CA PRO A 569 55.71 4.21 61.11
C PRO A 569 57.12 4.69 61.54
N GLY A 570 57.16 5.64 62.48
CA GLY A 570 58.41 6.00 63.15
C GLY A 570 58.30 7.16 64.15
N ALA A 571 58.21 6.78 65.43
CA ALA A 571 58.77 7.43 66.62
C ALA A 571 58.44 8.90 67.01
N GLU A 572 57.92 8.96 68.23
CA GLU A 572 58.16 9.95 69.30
C GLU A 572 57.33 11.24 69.39
N ALA A 573 56.81 11.39 70.61
CA ALA A 573 55.83 12.35 71.05
C ALA A 573 56.44 13.72 71.35
N ALA A 574 55.71 14.78 70.96
CA ALA A 574 55.65 16.01 71.73
C ALA A 574 54.32 16.71 71.45
N ALA A 575 53.69 17.18 72.52
CA ALA A 575 52.39 17.82 72.54
C ALA A 575 52.30 19.06 71.64
N HIS A 576 51.28 19.12 70.79
CA HIS A 576 50.51 20.33 70.53
C HIS A 576 49.16 19.94 69.91
N ASP A 577 48.19 19.73 70.79
CA ASP A 577 46.78 19.59 70.47
C ASP A 577 46.17 21.00 70.60
N ALA A 578 46.06 21.71 69.47
CA ALA A 578 45.18 22.87 69.21
C ALA A 578 45.61 23.62 67.93
N ASP A 579 45.40 23.06 66.73
CA ASP A 579 45.30 23.91 65.52
C ASP A 579 44.65 23.26 64.28
N ARG A 580 44.03 22.07 64.37
CA ARG A 580 43.36 21.45 63.19
C ARG A 580 41.93 21.96 62.92
N GLY A 581 41.41 22.83 63.79
CA GLY A 581 40.08 23.45 63.65
C GLY A 581 40.08 24.83 62.99
N SER A 582 41.21 25.51 62.91
CA SER A 582 41.34 26.85 62.32
C SER A 582 41.44 26.78 60.79
N ASP A 583 42.28 25.88 60.27
CA ASP A 583 42.60 25.73 58.84
C ASP A 583 41.41 25.27 57.98
N THR A 584 40.51 24.45 58.55
CA THR A 584 39.27 24.03 57.87
C THR A 584 38.19 25.11 57.90
N SER A 585 38.16 25.93 58.96
CA SER A 585 37.22 27.06 59.09
C SER A 585 37.61 28.26 58.22
N GLU A 586 38.92 28.54 58.09
CA GLU A 586 39.44 29.62 57.23
C GLU A 586 39.28 29.29 55.75
N ASN A 587 39.53 28.03 55.34
CA ASN A 587 39.29 27.60 53.97
C ASN A 587 37.80 27.59 53.61
N ALA A 588 36.91 27.17 54.53
CA ALA A 588 35.46 27.23 54.32
C ALA A 588 34.93 28.68 54.25
N ALA A 589 35.47 29.59 55.07
CA ALA A 589 35.15 31.01 55.02
C ALA A 589 35.61 31.66 53.71
N GLY A 590 36.82 31.33 53.25
CA GLY A 590 37.36 31.81 51.97
C GLY A 590 36.60 31.29 50.75
N GLU A 591 36.12 30.05 50.80
CA GLU A 591 35.26 29.50 49.75
C GLU A 591 33.87 30.18 49.71
N ALA A 592 33.24 30.35 50.87
CA ALA A 592 31.95 31.04 50.98
C ALA A 592 32.01 32.48 50.44
N GLU A 593 33.12 33.18 50.69
CA GLU A 593 33.37 34.51 50.15
C GLU A 593 33.48 34.51 48.61
N GLN A 594 34.14 33.51 48.02
CA GLN A 594 34.29 33.39 46.57
C GLN A 594 32.95 33.13 45.86
N TRP A 595 32.09 32.27 46.42
CA TRP A 595 30.73 32.06 45.91
C TRP A 595 29.87 33.31 46.03
N THR A 596 29.97 34.02 47.17
CA THR A 596 29.30 35.32 47.37
C THR A 596 29.75 36.36 46.34
N ARG A 597 31.04 36.38 45.99
CA ARG A 597 31.57 37.26 44.94
C ARG A 597 31.01 36.91 43.56
N ALA A 598 30.90 35.63 43.23
CA ALA A 598 30.25 35.19 41.99
C ALA A 598 28.76 35.60 41.95
N ALA A 599 28.04 35.48 43.06
CA ALA A 599 26.66 35.93 43.16
C ALA A 599 26.51 37.45 42.95
N ARG A 600 27.35 38.28 43.58
CA ARG A 600 27.36 39.74 43.36
C ARG A 600 27.65 40.10 41.90
N GLN A 601 28.57 39.38 41.28
CA GLN A 601 28.90 39.56 39.86
C GLN A 601 27.68 39.28 38.96
N LEU A 602 26.93 38.20 39.26
CA LEU A 602 25.71 37.87 38.55
C LEU A 602 24.58 38.89 38.80
N ALA A 603 24.45 39.40 40.02
CA ALA A 603 23.49 40.44 40.35
C ALA A 603 23.72 41.70 39.49
N PHE A 604 24.99 42.10 39.31
CA PHE A 604 25.34 43.20 38.43
C PHE A 604 24.99 42.90 36.96
N VAL A 605 25.26 41.69 36.46
CA VAL A 605 24.80 41.27 35.12
C VAL A 605 23.28 41.39 34.98
N MET A 606 22.52 40.96 36.00
CA MET A 606 21.07 41.05 36.01
C MET A 606 20.57 42.52 35.97
N GLU A 607 21.23 43.44 36.66
CA GLU A 607 20.91 44.88 36.59
C GLU A 607 21.12 45.46 35.18
N LEU A 608 22.22 45.08 34.53
CA LEU A 608 22.51 45.47 33.15
C LEU A 608 21.47 44.89 32.18
N GLU A 609 21.06 43.63 32.34
CA GLU A 609 19.98 43.01 31.55
C GLU A 609 18.67 43.80 31.70
N GLN A 610 18.31 44.18 32.93
CA GLN A 610 17.12 45.00 33.17
C GLN A 610 17.25 46.40 32.53
N GLN A 611 18.45 47.00 32.54
CA GLN A 611 18.71 48.26 31.86
C GLN A 611 18.49 48.15 30.35
N VAL A 612 19.00 47.09 29.72
CA VAL A 612 18.76 46.83 28.29
C VAL A 612 17.28 46.65 28.01
N GLY A 613 16.56 45.89 28.85
CA GLY A 613 15.11 45.73 28.74
C GLY A 613 14.36 47.07 28.74
N ARG A 614 14.73 48.01 29.64
CA ARG A 614 14.14 49.35 29.69
C ARG A 614 14.45 50.18 28.43
N LEU A 615 15.69 50.13 27.94
CA LEU A 615 16.11 50.84 26.73
C LEU A 615 15.36 50.34 25.49
N MET A 616 15.24 49.02 25.33
CA MET A 616 14.48 48.43 24.23
C MET A 616 12.98 48.74 24.34
N GLN A 617 12.40 48.66 25.53
CA GLN A 617 10.98 49.01 25.73
C GLN A 617 10.69 50.47 25.39
N SER A 618 11.60 51.39 25.74
CA SER A 618 11.52 52.81 25.38
C SER A 618 11.61 53.03 23.86
N ALA A 619 12.38 52.19 23.16
CA ALA A 619 12.45 52.21 21.69
C ALA A 619 11.21 51.60 21.00
N ILE A 620 10.37 50.83 21.70
CA ILE A 620 9.10 50.29 21.15
C ILE A 620 7.93 51.24 21.43
N SER A 621 7.93 51.91 22.59
CA SER A 621 6.75 52.63 23.11
C SER A 621 6.64 54.08 22.65
N ASN A 622 7.69 54.61 22.01
CA ASN A 622 7.74 55.91 21.33
C ASN A 622 7.76 55.70 19.82
#